data_AF-A0A1Q8BKM0-F1
#
_entry.id   AF-A0A1Q8BKM0-F1
#
_cell.length_a   1.000
_cell.length_b   1.000
_cell.length_c   1.000
_cell.angle_alpha   90.00
_cell.angle_beta   90.00
_cell.angle_gamma   90.00
#
_symmetry.space_group_name_H-M   'P 1'
#
loop_
_entity.id
_entity.type
_entity.pdbx_description
1 polymer ?
#
loop_
_entity_poly.entity_id
_entity_poly.type
_entity_poly.pdbx_seq_one_letter_code
_entity_poly.pdbx_strand_id
1 'polypeptide(L)'
;MGLTVHFKLTAPAEFSQAQAKRFVEAMHRVALHFQREGLVEKIGPMSSDAKTLRRFALDWLVVPIPCQPNTSTGVEIEPLAGWLFCVDVGRDCEPLWLGLCRYPATVRIAGKELPTRGGSDWRLSGFAKTQYASLHGWEHFLRCHRTVVQFLAASKKLGLRVNITDEGGYWPRRSVAALRRNLDGMNRLVAATAGAIKDSGEARIGSGKVLSPIFAHREFERLEAEGAQNAGSRRLQHMAKVLGEERGRKRRSNSTSE
;
A
#
# COMPACT_ATOMS: atom_id res chain seq x y z
N MET A 1 6.43 -2.87 -4.36
CA MET A 1 7.42 -1.77 -4.30
C MET A 1 6.76 -0.51 -4.79
N GLY A 2 6.92 0.59 -4.07
CA GLY A 2 6.53 1.92 -4.51
C GLY A 2 6.39 2.85 -3.32
N LEU A 3 6.50 4.16 -3.52
CA LEU A 3 6.53 5.13 -2.42
C LEU A 3 5.18 5.14 -1.67
N THR A 4 5.20 4.57 -0.45
CA THR A 4 4.00 4.26 0.35
C THR A 4 4.00 5.02 1.68
N VAL A 5 2.82 5.52 2.07
CA VAL A 5 2.56 5.95 3.45
C VAL A 5 1.80 4.84 4.15
N HIS A 6 2.45 4.20 5.13
CA HIS A 6 1.86 3.20 6.01
C HIS A 6 1.38 3.87 7.29
N PHE A 7 0.29 3.37 7.86
CA PHE A 7 -0.21 3.88 9.11
C PHE A 7 -0.84 2.81 9.98
N LYS A 8 -0.91 3.13 11.28
CA LYS A 8 -1.71 2.41 12.26
C LYS A 8 -2.50 3.41 13.09
N LEU A 9 -3.82 3.26 13.07
CA LEU A 9 -4.77 3.96 13.94
C LEU A 9 -5.10 3.03 15.10
N THR A 10 -5.08 3.55 16.32
CA THR A 10 -5.51 2.79 17.50
C THR A 10 -6.25 3.72 18.43
N ALA A 11 -7.43 3.30 18.87
CA ALA A 11 -8.19 4.03 19.87
C ALA A 11 -7.44 4.01 21.23
N PRO A 12 -7.76 4.96 22.13
CA PRO A 12 -7.54 4.79 23.56
C PRO A 12 -8.17 3.49 24.08
N ALA A 13 -7.72 3.03 25.25
CA ALA A 13 -8.26 1.83 25.88
C ALA A 13 -9.78 1.95 26.12
N GLU A 14 -10.47 0.81 26.10
CA GLU A 14 -11.87 0.68 26.52
C GLU A 14 -12.89 1.50 25.71
N PHE A 15 -12.70 1.60 24.40
CA PHE A 15 -13.73 2.17 23.53
C PHE A 15 -14.92 1.22 23.38
N SER A 16 -16.10 1.73 23.74
CA SER A 16 -17.36 1.12 23.32
C SER A 16 -17.53 1.20 21.80
N GLN A 17 -18.39 0.33 21.27
CA GLN A 17 -18.80 0.34 19.88
C GLN A 17 -19.34 1.73 19.45
N ALA A 18 -20.14 2.37 20.30
CA ALA A 18 -20.66 3.72 20.04
C ALA A 18 -19.56 4.79 19.99
N GLN A 19 -18.54 4.71 20.86
CA GLN A 19 -17.39 5.62 20.83
C GLN A 19 -16.58 5.44 19.55
N ALA A 20 -16.27 4.19 19.17
CA ALA A 20 -15.55 3.91 17.93
C ALA A 20 -16.27 4.49 16.71
N LYS A 21 -17.59 4.32 16.62
CA LYS A 21 -18.40 4.94 15.56
C LYS A 21 -18.27 6.47 15.52
N ARG A 22 -18.46 7.13 16.67
CA ARG A 22 -18.36 8.60 16.77
C ARG A 22 -16.98 9.14 16.34
N PHE A 23 -15.93 8.37 16.59
CA PHE A 23 -14.58 8.71 16.16
C PHE A 23 -14.41 8.59 14.65
N VAL A 24 -14.91 7.52 14.04
CA VAL A 24 -14.88 7.37 12.58
C VAL A 24 -15.75 8.44 11.91
N GLU A 25 -16.89 8.80 12.49
CA GLU A 25 -17.70 9.94 12.04
C GLU A 25 -16.94 11.28 12.15
N ALA A 26 -16.15 11.48 13.21
CA ALA A 26 -15.30 12.66 13.34
C ALA A 26 -14.19 12.70 12.28
N MET A 27 -13.54 11.57 12.00
CA MET A 27 -12.57 11.45 10.91
C MET A 27 -13.22 11.72 9.55
N HIS A 28 -14.43 11.22 9.32
CA HIS A 28 -15.19 11.47 8.10
C HIS A 28 -15.50 12.95 7.93
N ARG A 29 -15.88 13.66 9.01
CA ARG A 29 -16.05 15.13 8.99
C ARG A 29 -14.75 15.87 8.65
N VAL A 30 -13.61 15.42 9.17
CA VAL A 30 -12.30 15.98 8.79
C VAL A 30 -12.04 15.77 7.29
N ALA A 31 -12.41 14.61 6.74
CA ALA A 31 -12.27 14.35 5.31
C ALA A 31 -13.14 15.31 4.49
N LEU A 32 -14.41 15.50 4.90
CA LEU A 32 -15.32 16.44 4.23
C LEU A 32 -14.77 17.87 4.25
N HIS A 33 -14.12 18.28 5.33
CA HIS A 33 -13.45 19.58 5.39
C HIS A 33 -12.29 19.66 4.37
N PHE A 34 -11.43 18.64 4.31
CA PHE A 34 -10.34 18.57 3.32
C PHE A 34 -10.87 18.57 1.88
N GLN A 35 -12.02 17.95 1.62
CA GLN A 35 -12.67 18.00 0.31
C GLN A 35 -13.15 19.41 -0.04
N ARG A 36 -13.75 20.14 0.91
CA ARG A 36 -14.15 21.54 0.71
C ARG A 36 -12.97 22.47 0.44
N GLU A 37 -11.81 22.16 1.00
CA GLU A 37 -10.55 22.87 0.74
C GLU A 37 -9.86 22.42 -0.57
N GLY A 38 -10.44 21.47 -1.31
CA GLY A 38 -9.87 20.97 -2.57
C GLY A 38 -8.63 20.08 -2.38
N LEU A 39 -8.38 19.56 -1.18
CA LEU A 39 -7.27 18.65 -0.89
C LEU A 39 -7.61 17.19 -1.21
N VAL A 40 -8.89 16.83 -1.15
CA VAL A 40 -9.42 15.48 -1.41
C VAL A 40 -10.41 15.55 -2.57
N GLU A 41 -10.32 14.62 -3.52
CA GLU A 41 -11.22 14.57 -4.68
C GLU A 41 -12.57 13.94 -4.31
N LYS A 42 -12.55 12.77 -3.67
CA LYS A 42 -13.77 12.02 -3.36
C LYS A 42 -13.69 11.32 -2.01
N ILE A 43 -14.85 11.23 -1.36
CA ILE A 43 -15.02 10.53 -0.09
C ILE A 43 -16.16 9.54 -0.25
N GLY A 44 -15.90 8.28 0.10
CA GLY A 44 -16.91 7.24 0.14
C GLY A 44 -17.84 7.37 1.36
N PRO A 45 -19.02 6.74 1.31
CA PRO A 45 -19.86 6.63 2.49
C PRO A 45 -19.14 5.82 3.57
N MET A 46 -19.45 6.11 4.83
CA MET A 46 -19.03 5.25 5.94
C MET A 46 -19.82 3.95 5.89
N SER A 47 -19.13 2.82 6.03
CA SER A 47 -19.73 1.50 6.04
C SER A 47 -19.25 0.66 7.23
N SER A 48 -20.18 -0.14 7.77
CA SER A 48 -19.92 -1.23 8.71
C SER A 48 -20.31 -2.60 8.15
N ASP A 49 -20.57 -2.69 6.84
CA ASP A 49 -20.97 -3.94 6.21
C ASP A 49 -19.80 -4.95 6.18
N ALA A 50 -20.11 -6.21 6.45
CA ALA A 50 -19.08 -7.26 6.58
C ALA A 50 -18.26 -7.45 5.30
N LYS A 51 -18.85 -7.23 4.11
CA LYS A 51 -18.16 -7.41 2.83
C LYS A 51 -17.09 -6.34 2.62
N THR A 52 -17.39 -5.09 2.93
CA THR A 52 -16.43 -3.97 2.87
C THR A 52 -15.33 -4.16 3.91
N LEU A 53 -15.69 -4.53 5.15
CA LEU A 53 -14.71 -4.76 6.22
C LEU A 53 -13.73 -5.90 5.85
N ARG A 54 -14.24 -7.04 5.34
CA ARG A 54 -13.41 -8.17 4.87
C ARG A 54 -12.49 -7.82 3.70
N ARG A 55 -12.90 -6.87 2.86
CA ARG A 55 -12.11 -6.50 1.68
C ARG A 55 -11.00 -5.51 2.01
N PHE A 56 -11.23 -4.59 2.94
CA PHE A 56 -10.38 -3.41 3.13
C PHE A 56 -9.79 -3.24 4.53
N ALA A 57 -10.14 -4.09 5.50
CA ALA A 57 -9.62 -4.02 6.86
C ALA A 57 -9.16 -5.36 7.43
N LEU A 58 -8.63 -6.24 6.59
CA LEU A 58 -7.93 -7.44 7.07
C LEU A 58 -6.68 -7.04 7.85
N ASP A 59 -6.49 -7.68 9.00
CA ASP A 59 -5.20 -7.68 9.69
C ASP A 59 -4.44 -8.95 9.34
N TRP A 60 -3.14 -8.97 9.59
CA TRP A 60 -2.27 -10.06 9.19
C TRP A 60 -1.49 -10.62 10.38
N LEU A 61 -1.58 -11.93 10.58
CA LEU A 61 -0.72 -12.67 11.50
C LEU A 61 0.35 -13.40 10.70
N VAL A 62 1.61 -13.06 10.94
CA VAL A 62 2.74 -13.79 10.37
C VAL A 62 3.01 -15.02 11.24
N VAL A 63 2.95 -16.21 10.64
CA VAL A 63 3.19 -17.49 11.32
C VAL A 63 4.32 -18.25 10.61
N PRO A 64 5.17 -18.99 11.35
CA PRO A 64 6.19 -19.82 10.74
C PRO A 64 5.57 -20.96 9.92
N ILE A 65 6.22 -21.32 8.80
CA ILE A 65 5.81 -22.51 8.03
C ILE A 65 6.45 -23.74 8.67
N PRO A 66 5.67 -24.75 9.09
CA PRO A 66 6.23 -26.00 9.62
C PRO A 66 7.21 -26.62 8.63
N CYS A 67 8.33 -27.12 9.15
CA CYS A 67 9.39 -27.79 8.37
C CYS A 67 10.14 -26.90 7.37
N GLN A 68 9.99 -25.56 7.42
CA GLN A 68 10.77 -24.63 6.60
C GLN A 68 11.43 -23.56 7.50
N PRO A 69 12.69 -23.77 7.92
CA PRO A 69 13.38 -22.82 8.80
C PRO A 69 13.51 -21.46 8.10
N ASN A 70 13.35 -20.39 8.88
CA ASN A 70 13.38 -19.00 8.41
C ASN A 70 12.29 -18.65 7.37
N THR A 71 11.27 -19.49 7.21
CA THR A 71 10.13 -19.20 6.33
C THR A 71 8.87 -18.94 7.14
N SER A 72 8.12 -17.92 6.74
CA SER A 72 6.83 -17.56 7.35
C SER A 72 5.77 -17.32 6.28
N THR A 73 4.51 -17.44 6.67
CA THR A 73 3.33 -17.11 5.87
C THR A 73 2.42 -16.16 6.62
N GLY A 74 1.60 -15.42 5.89
CA GLY A 74 0.58 -14.54 6.44
C GLY A 74 -0.77 -15.24 6.54
N VAL A 75 -1.44 -15.11 7.67
CA VAL A 75 -2.84 -15.49 7.86
C VAL A 75 -3.67 -14.22 7.99
N GLU A 76 -4.72 -14.14 7.19
CA GLU A 76 -5.70 -13.06 7.22
C GLU A 76 -6.59 -13.16 8.47
N ILE A 77 -6.75 -12.04 9.17
CA ILE A 77 -7.63 -11.91 10.32
C ILE A 77 -8.77 -10.98 9.94
N GLU A 78 -9.98 -11.54 9.90
CA GLU A 78 -11.19 -10.75 9.65
C GLU A 78 -11.55 -9.88 10.87
N PRO A 79 -12.01 -8.64 10.64
CA PRO A 79 -12.57 -7.81 11.70
C PRO A 79 -13.93 -8.37 12.17
N LEU A 80 -14.16 -8.36 13.49
CA LEU A 80 -15.43 -8.73 14.11
C LEU A 80 -16.49 -7.63 13.98
N ALA A 81 -16.05 -6.37 13.99
CA ALA A 81 -16.89 -5.18 13.86
C ALA A 81 -16.01 -4.00 13.44
N GLY A 82 -16.60 -3.00 12.79
CA GLY A 82 -15.84 -1.83 12.38
C GLY A 82 -16.66 -0.82 11.61
N TRP A 83 -16.07 0.35 11.42
CA TRP A 83 -16.52 1.34 10.44
C TRP A 83 -15.34 1.78 9.61
N LEU A 84 -15.54 1.84 8.30
CA LEU A 84 -14.56 2.29 7.33
C LEU A 84 -15.17 3.30 6.38
N PHE A 85 -14.34 4.15 5.81
CA PHE A 85 -14.66 4.92 4.62
C PHE A 85 -13.41 5.06 3.75
N CYS A 86 -13.64 5.31 2.47
CA CYS A 86 -12.58 5.48 1.49
C CYS A 86 -12.36 6.96 1.20
N VAL A 87 -11.11 7.37 1.02
CA VAL A 87 -10.73 8.73 0.60
C VAL A 87 -9.86 8.62 -0.65
N ASP A 88 -10.36 9.17 -1.75
CA ASP A 88 -9.59 9.34 -2.99
C ASP A 88 -8.94 10.72 -2.95
N VAL A 89 -7.64 10.74 -2.70
CA VAL A 89 -6.87 11.97 -2.50
C VAL A 89 -6.53 12.66 -3.83
N GLY A 90 -6.29 11.87 -4.87
CA GLY A 90 -5.93 12.38 -6.18
C GLY A 90 -5.77 11.28 -7.20
N ARG A 91 -5.82 11.66 -8.47
CA ARG A 91 -5.53 10.77 -9.61
C ARG A 91 -4.22 9.98 -9.39
N ASP A 92 -4.27 8.68 -9.71
CA ASP A 92 -3.14 7.74 -9.59
C ASP A 92 -2.52 7.62 -8.18
N CYS A 93 -3.29 7.97 -7.14
CA CYS A 93 -3.07 7.50 -5.78
C CYS A 93 -3.86 6.22 -5.52
N GLU A 94 -3.31 5.32 -4.70
CA GLU A 94 -4.14 4.28 -4.10
C GLU A 94 -5.16 4.93 -3.13
N PRO A 95 -6.41 4.44 -3.10
CA PRO A 95 -7.41 4.96 -2.18
C PRO A 95 -7.00 4.75 -0.72
N LEU A 96 -7.21 5.78 0.10
CA LEU A 96 -6.90 5.74 1.53
C LEU A 96 -8.12 5.23 2.31
N TRP A 97 -8.06 3.98 2.76
CA TRP A 97 -9.08 3.37 3.60
C TRP A 97 -8.84 3.69 5.07
N LEU A 98 -9.85 4.26 5.74
CA LEU A 98 -9.72 4.81 7.08
C LEU A 98 -10.86 4.36 7.97
N GLY A 99 -10.59 4.20 9.25
CA GLY A 99 -11.60 3.87 10.24
C GLY A 99 -11.04 3.12 11.44
N LEU A 100 -11.90 2.38 12.11
CA LEU A 100 -11.57 1.58 13.29
C LEU A 100 -12.31 0.24 13.22
N CYS A 101 -11.59 -0.83 13.52
CA CYS A 101 -12.11 -2.19 13.56
C CYS A 101 -11.67 -2.89 14.85
N ARG A 102 -12.48 -3.84 15.29
CA ARG A 102 -12.16 -4.77 16.37
C ARG A 102 -11.85 -6.13 15.77
N TYR A 103 -10.78 -6.76 16.23
CA TYR A 103 -10.29 -8.05 15.72
C TYR A 103 -10.37 -9.11 16.81
N PRO A 104 -10.53 -10.40 16.46
CA PRO A 104 -10.56 -11.48 17.44
C PRO A 104 -9.23 -11.57 18.20
N ALA A 105 -9.29 -11.85 19.51
CA ALA A 105 -8.10 -12.00 20.35
C ALA A 105 -7.28 -13.25 19.97
N THR A 106 -7.94 -14.26 19.42
CA THR A 106 -7.32 -15.51 18.98
C THR A 106 -7.87 -15.93 17.62
N VAL A 107 -7.08 -16.68 16.87
CA VAL A 107 -7.50 -17.33 15.61
C VAL A 107 -7.06 -18.78 15.60
N ARG A 108 -7.84 -19.66 14.96
CA ARG A 108 -7.53 -21.08 14.86
C ARG A 108 -6.86 -21.38 13.53
N ILE A 109 -5.60 -21.84 13.58
CA ILE A 109 -4.79 -22.18 12.40
C ILE A 109 -4.27 -23.61 12.58
N ALA A 110 -4.55 -24.49 11.61
CA ALA A 110 -4.15 -25.89 11.63
C ALA A 110 -4.47 -26.60 12.97
N GLY A 111 -5.65 -26.34 13.52
CA GLY A 111 -6.11 -26.94 14.78
C GLY A 111 -5.57 -26.28 16.06
N LYS A 112 -4.60 -25.36 15.97
CA LYS A 112 -4.04 -24.62 17.11
C LYS A 112 -4.67 -23.24 17.24
N GLU A 113 -4.93 -22.83 18.47
CA GLU A 113 -5.35 -21.47 18.79
C GLU A 113 -4.13 -20.58 18.99
N LEU A 114 -4.02 -19.51 18.21
CA LEU A 114 -2.91 -18.56 18.26
C LEU A 114 -3.41 -17.19 18.71
N PRO A 115 -2.69 -16.52 19.64
CA PRO A 115 -3.01 -15.16 20.02
C PRO A 115 -2.74 -14.22 18.85
N THR A 116 -3.66 -13.27 18.66
CA THR A 116 -3.45 -12.15 17.76
C THR A 116 -3.09 -10.91 18.57
N ARG A 117 -2.88 -9.79 17.89
CA ARG A 117 -2.77 -8.49 18.57
C ARG A 117 -4.16 -7.89 18.93
N GLY A 118 -5.25 -8.58 18.60
CA GLY A 118 -6.64 -8.14 18.74
C GLY A 118 -7.21 -8.34 20.15
N GLY A 119 -8.54 -8.19 20.31
CA GLY A 119 -9.22 -8.23 21.60
C GLY A 119 -10.23 -7.09 21.76
N SER A 120 -10.15 -6.36 22.88
CA SER A 120 -11.02 -5.22 23.18
C SER A 120 -10.65 -3.93 22.43
N ASP A 121 -9.42 -3.85 21.89
CA ASP A 121 -8.91 -2.66 21.23
C ASP A 121 -9.52 -2.42 19.84
N TRP A 122 -9.80 -1.15 19.55
CA TRP A 122 -10.18 -0.69 18.22
C TRP A 122 -8.96 -0.17 17.48
N ARG A 123 -8.73 -0.67 16.26
CA ARG A 123 -7.59 -0.26 15.44
C ARG A 123 -7.86 -0.44 13.96
N LEU A 124 -6.98 0.14 13.16
CA LEU A 124 -6.87 -0.17 11.74
C LEU A 124 -5.42 0.05 11.34
N SER A 125 -4.85 -0.87 10.56
CA SER A 125 -3.59 -0.64 9.87
C SER A 125 -3.88 -0.60 8.37
N GLY A 126 -3.15 0.24 7.66
CA GLY A 126 -3.34 0.38 6.22
C GLY A 126 -2.20 1.14 5.60
N PHE A 127 -2.31 1.37 4.30
CA PHE A 127 -1.35 2.14 3.55
C PHE A 127 -2.02 2.83 2.36
N ALA A 128 -1.35 3.84 1.83
CA ALA A 128 -1.69 4.45 0.55
C ALA A 128 -0.42 4.71 -0.25
N LYS A 129 -0.29 4.08 -1.42
CA LYS A 129 0.75 4.45 -2.39
C LYS A 129 0.37 5.72 -3.10
N THR A 130 1.33 6.64 -3.17
CA THR A 130 1.14 7.95 -3.83
C THR A 130 2.10 8.15 -4.99
N GLN A 131 3.02 7.21 -5.23
CA GLN A 131 4.07 7.33 -6.25
C GLN A 131 3.53 7.75 -7.63
N TYR A 132 2.47 7.10 -8.12
CA TYR A 132 1.98 7.34 -9.48
C TYR A 132 1.20 8.65 -9.64
N ALA A 133 0.89 9.36 -8.56
CA ALA A 133 0.45 10.75 -8.65
C ALA A 133 1.49 11.64 -9.35
N SER A 134 2.77 11.24 -9.38
CA SER A 134 3.85 11.93 -10.10
C SER A 134 3.72 11.90 -11.62
N LEU A 135 2.88 11.02 -12.17
CA LEU A 135 2.52 11.03 -13.60
C LEU A 135 1.87 12.36 -14.02
N HIS A 136 1.29 13.09 -13.06
CA HIS A 136 0.67 14.41 -13.26
C HIS A 136 1.56 15.57 -12.84
N GLY A 137 2.86 15.33 -12.65
CA GLY A 137 3.82 16.33 -12.23
C GLY A 137 4.07 16.36 -10.72
N TRP A 138 5.11 17.10 -10.35
CA TRP A 138 5.62 17.14 -8.98
C TRP A 138 4.64 17.78 -8.02
N GLU A 139 4.00 18.87 -8.42
CA GLU A 139 3.07 19.65 -7.61
C GLU A 139 1.84 18.81 -7.27
N HIS A 140 1.34 18.03 -8.24
CA HIS A 140 0.23 17.10 -8.02
C HIS A 140 0.62 16.00 -7.04
N PHE A 141 1.76 15.33 -7.26
CA PHE A 141 2.28 14.32 -6.34
C PHE A 141 2.45 14.87 -4.92
N LEU A 142 3.10 16.03 -4.79
CA LEU A 142 3.40 16.64 -3.51
C LEU A 142 2.10 16.98 -2.76
N ARG A 143 1.10 17.53 -3.45
CA ARG A 143 -0.23 17.79 -2.86
C ARG A 143 -0.85 16.49 -2.33
N CYS A 144 -0.90 15.44 -3.15
CA CYS A 144 -1.53 14.18 -2.77
C CYS A 144 -0.82 13.53 -1.57
N HIS A 145 0.51 13.41 -1.64
CA HIS A 145 1.30 12.81 -0.58
C HIS A 145 1.18 13.60 0.74
N ARG A 146 1.26 14.93 0.67
CA ARG A 146 1.08 15.79 1.85
C ARG A 146 -0.30 15.65 2.45
N THR A 147 -1.34 15.55 1.62
CA THR A 147 -2.73 15.43 2.08
C THR A 147 -2.93 14.15 2.88
N VAL A 148 -2.42 13.01 2.42
CA VAL A 148 -2.45 11.74 3.19
C VAL A 148 -1.84 11.93 4.58
N VAL A 149 -0.62 12.48 4.64
CA VAL A 149 0.09 12.66 5.92
C VAL A 149 -0.58 13.72 6.81
N GLN A 150 -1.13 14.79 6.23
CA GLN A 150 -1.89 15.81 6.95
C GLN A 150 -3.18 15.24 7.53
N PHE A 151 -3.89 14.42 6.77
CA PHE A 151 -5.11 13.76 7.22
C PHE A 151 -4.84 12.83 8.41
N LEU A 152 -3.81 11.98 8.30
CA LEU A 152 -3.40 11.08 9.39
C LEU A 152 -2.95 11.88 10.63
N ALA A 153 -2.21 12.97 10.44
CA ALA A 153 -1.80 13.85 11.54
C ALA A 153 -2.99 14.58 12.19
N ALA A 154 -4.00 14.97 11.41
CA ALA A 154 -5.24 15.56 11.93
C ALA A 154 -6.03 14.53 12.75
N SER A 155 -6.02 13.26 12.34
CA SER A 155 -6.67 12.17 13.09
C SER A 155 -6.07 11.96 14.47
N LYS A 156 -4.77 12.26 14.66
CA LYS A 156 -4.13 12.28 15.99
C LYS A 156 -4.76 13.33 16.92
N LYS A 157 -5.15 14.49 16.39
CA LYS A 157 -5.80 15.57 17.17
C LYS A 157 -7.20 15.18 17.66
N LEU A 158 -7.83 14.18 17.04
CA LEU A 158 -9.11 13.64 17.50
C LEU A 158 -8.96 12.76 18.76
N GLY A 159 -7.73 12.41 19.16
CA GLY A 159 -7.46 11.54 20.31
C GLY A 159 -7.05 10.11 19.95
N LEU A 160 -6.84 9.82 18.66
CA LEU A 160 -6.31 8.53 18.23
C LEU A 160 -4.78 8.46 18.41
N ARG A 161 -4.30 7.28 18.79
CA ARG A 161 -2.89 6.94 18.60
C ARG A 161 -2.66 6.65 17.13
N VAL A 162 -1.86 7.50 16.47
CA VAL A 162 -1.53 7.38 15.05
C VAL A 162 -0.04 7.15 14.91
N ASN A 163 0.33 6.01 14.32
CA ASN A 163 1.68 5.74 13.85
C ASN A 163 1.71 5.91 12.33
N ILE A 164 2.72 6.60 11.80
CA ILE A 164 2.90 6.85 10.37
C ILE A 164 4.34 6.47 10.02
N THR A 165 4.49 5.57 9.06
CA THR A 165 5.77 5.23 8.42
C THR A 165 5.68 5.65 6.97
N ASP A 166 6.55 6.56 6.56
CA ASP A 166 6.53 7.13 5.21
C ASP A 166 7.82 6.80 4.47
N GLU A 167 7.71 5.94 3.46
CA GLU A 167 8.83 5.53 2.61
C GLU A 167 9.38 6.69 1.76
N GLY A 168 8.59 7.74 1.56
CA GLY A 168 9.03 8.98 0.93
C GLY A 168 9.97 9.80 1.82
N GLY A 169 9.97 9.59 3.14
CA GLY A 169 10.80 10.37 4.06
C GLY A 169 10.36 11.83 4.20
N TYR A 170 9.14 12.15 3.77
CA TYR A 170 8.50 13.43 4.08
C TYR A 170 8.19 13.48 5.58
N TRP A 171 7.49 12.50 6.13
CA TRP A 171 7.24 12.40 7.58
C TRP A 171 8.43 11.77 8.33
N PRO A 172 8.78 12.19 9.57
CA PRO A 172 8.12 13.19 10.40
C PRO A 172 8.60 14.63 10.21
N ARG A 173 9.76 14.84 9.57
CA ARG A 173 10.42 16.15 9.46
C ARG A 173 9.78 17.10 8.43
N ARG A 174 8.76 16.64 7.70
CA ARG A 174 8.12 17.33 6.57
C ARG A 174 9.13 17.72 5.47
N SER A 175 10.13 16.87 5.22
CA SER A 175 11.23 17.18 4.29
C SER A 175 10.81 16.96 2.83
N VAL A 176 10.47 18.06 2.15
CA VAL A 176 10.14 18.05 0.71
C VAL A 176 11.33 17.58 -0.14
N ALA A 177 12.56 17.93 0.26
CA ALA A 177 13.76 17.51 -0.43
C ALA A 177 14.01 15.99 -0.33
N ALA A 178 13.82 15.39 0.86
CA ALA A 178 13.92 13.94 1.01
C ALA A 178 12.85 13.22 0.18
N LEU A 179 11.62 13.73 0.23
CA LEU A 179 10.51 13.21 -0.55
C LEU A 179 10.81 13.22 -2.05
N ARG A 180 11.33 14.34 -2.58
CA ARG A 180 11.69 14.45 -4.00
C ARG A 180 12.74 13.42 -4.39
N ARG A 181 13.84 13.35 -3.63
CA ARG A 181 14.93 12.39 -3.92
C ARG A 181 14.45 10.94 -3.90
N ASN A 182 13.63 10.57 -2.92
CA ASN A 182 13.12 9.21 -2.77
C ASN A 182 12.10 8.86 -3.87
N LEU A 183 11.25 9.81 -4.27
CA LEU A 183 10.38 9.65 -5.43
C LEU A 183 11.19 9.42 -6.71
N ASP A 184 12.15 10.29 -7.00
CA ASP A 184 12.96 10.20 -8.22
C ASP A 184 13.74 8.87 -8.26
N GLY A 185 14.32 8.45 -7.13
CA GLY A 185 14.98 7.15 -6.99
C GLY A 185 14.04 5.97 -7.24
N MET A 186 12.83 6.00 -6.69
CA MET A 186 11.85 4.93 -6.88
C MET A 186 11.30 4.89 -8.30
N ASN A 187 11.06 6.04 -8.93
CA ASN A 187 10.62 6.13 -10.32
C ASN A 187 11.66 5.54 -11.27
N ARG A 188 12.95 5.84 -11.08
CA ARG A 188 14.05 5.21 -11.83
C ARG A 188 14.09 3.69 -11.65
N LEU A 189 13.99 3.22 -10.41
CA LEU A 189 14.04 1.79 -10.10
C LEU A 189 12.89 1.04 -10.78
N VAL A 190 11.67 1.57 -10.66
CA VAL A 190 10.47 0.97 -11.24
C VAL A 190 10.50 1.04 -12.77
N ALA A 191 10.96 2.15 -13.36
CA ALA A 191 11.11 2.29 -14.82
C ALA A 191 12.11 1.26 -15.37
N ALA A 192 13.32 1.19 -14.79
CA ALA A 192 14.36 0.26 -15.22
C ALA A 192 13.99 -1.21 -15.05
N THR A 193 13.21 -1.54 -14.02
CA THR A 193 12.73 -2.92 -13.81
C THR A 193 11.60 -3.26 -14.79
N ALA A 194 10.62 -2.37 -14.95
CA ALA A 194 9.49 -2.58 -15.86
C ALA A 194 9.95 -2.67 -17.32
N GLY A 195 10.88 -1.80 -17.71
CA GLY A 195 11.61 -1.82 -18.97
C GLY A 195 12.27 -3.15 -19.29
N ALA A 196 13.17 -3.59 -18.41
CA ALA A 196 13.87 -4.86 -18.59
C ALA A 196 12.94 -6.07 -18.71
N ILE A 197 11.81 -6.08 -17.98
CA ILE A 197 10.80 -7.14 -18.11
C ILE A 197 10.07 -7.03 -19.45
N LYS A 198 9.70 -5.82 -19.90
CA LYS A 198 9.07 -5.57 -21.19
C LYS A 198 9.96 -6.09 -22.33
N ASP A 199 11.24 -5.72 -22.33
CA ASP A 199 12.20 -6.14 -23.36
C ASP A 199 12.42 -7.66 -23.37
N SER A 200 12.50 -8.27 -22.16
CA SER A 200 12.64 -9.72 -22.01
C SER A 200 11.39 -10.50 -22.44
N GLY A 201 10.21 -9.86 -22.35
CA GLY A 201 8.92 -10.41 -22.76
C GLY A 201 8.67 -10.27 -24.26
N GLU A 202 9.04 -9.13 -24.85
CA GLU A 202 8.97 -8.88 -26.30
C GLU A 202 9.96 -9.76 -27.08
N ALA A 203 11.12 -10.08 -26.50
CA ALA A 203 12.05 -11.07 -27.05
C ALA A 203 11.51 -12.52 -27.08
N ARG A 204 10.36 -12.79 -26.43
CA ARG A 204 9.65 -14.08 -26.48
C ARG A 204 8.30 -13.89 -27.18
N ILE A 205 8.26 -14.24 -28.47
CA ILE A 205 7.03 -14.31 -29.27
C ILE A 205 5.91 -14.99 -28.43
N GLY A 206 4.90 -14.21 -28.04
CA GLY A 206 3.69 -14.71 -27.36
C GLY A 206 3.60 -14.54 -25.83
N SER A 207 4.50 -13.83 -25.16
CA SER A 207 4.32 -13.50 -23.72
C SER A 207 3.62 -12.15 -23.53
N GLY A 208 2.56 -12.11 -22.71
CA GLY A 208 1.65 -10.96 -22.60
C GLY A 208 2.35 -9.64 -22.21
N LYS A 209 1.82 -8.52 -22.69
CA LYS A 209 2.34 -7.17 -22.42
C LYS A 209 2.44 -6.92 -20.91
N VAL A 210 3.61 -6.52 -20.44
CA VAL A 210 3.80 -6.04 -19.07
C VAL A 210 2.95 -4.78 -18.89
N LEU A 211 2.09 -4.76 -17.86
CA LEU A 211 1.30 -3.60 -17.49
C LEU A 211 1.97 -2.91 -16.30
N SER A 212 2.44 -1.68 -16.50
CA SER A 212 2.98 -0.84 -15.44
C SER A 212 2.62 0.63 -15.69
N PRO A 213 2.00 1.33 -14.71
CA PRO A 213 1.68 2.75 -14.86
C PRO A 213 2.90 3.63 -15.15
N ILE A 214 4.12 3.18 -14.80
CA ILE A 214 5.35 3.94 -15.04
C ILE A 214 5.62 4.18 -16.52
N PHE A 215 5.09 3.34 -17.43
CA PHE A 215 5.24 3.54 -18.88
C PHE A 215 4.54 4.80 -19.38
N ALA A 216 3.57 5.33 -18.62
CA ALA A 216 2.91 6.60 -18.93
C ALA A 216 3.68 7.83 -18.39
N HIS A 217 4.82 7.64 -17.72
CA HIS A 217 5.60 8.75 -17.19
C HIS A 217 6.24 9.55 -18.34
N ARG A 218 6.07 10.87 -18.35
CA ARG A 218 6.59 11.74 -19.43
C ARG A 218 8.10 11.60 -19.65
N GLU A 219 8.83 11.37 -18.57
CA GLU A 219 10.29 11.18 -18.57
C GLU A 219 10.70 9.69 -18.51
N PHE A 220 9.84 8.76 -18.94
CA PHE A 220 10.07 7.31 -18.79
C PHE A 220 11.43 6.86 -19.35
N GLU A 221 11.75 7.18 -20.60
CA GLU A 221 13.02 6.80 -21.26
C GLU A 221 14.25 7.25 -20.45
N ARG A 222 14.23 8.49 -19.94
CA ARG A 222 15.30 9.02 -19.09
C ARG A 222 15.38 8.26 -17.77
N LEU A 223 14.25 8.03 -17.11
CA LEU A 223 14.18 7.33 -15.83
C LEU A 223 14.66 5.87 -15.94
N GLU A 224 14.32 5.20 -17.04
CA GLU A 224 14.77 3.84 -17.34
C GLU A 224 16.29 3.82 -17.53
N ALA A 225 16.84 4.70 -18.38
CA ALA A 225 18.26 4.79 -18.64
C ALA A 225 19.07 5.10 -17.36
N GLU A 226 18.66 6.12 -16.61
CA GLU A 226 19.28 6.47 -15.31
C GLU A 226 19.13 5.32 -14.29
N GLY A 227 17.98 4.64 -14.30
CA GLY A 227 17.70 3.52 -13.42
C GLY A 227 18.57 2.30 -13.73
N ALA A 228 18.81 1.98 -15.00
CA ALA A 228 19.64 0.86 -15.43
C ALA A 228 21.12 1.03 -15.05
N GLN A 229 21.59 2.27 -14.95
CA GLN A 229 22.96 2.57 -14.53
C GLN A 229 23.19 2.33 -13.03
N ASN A 230 22.14 2.29 -12.20
CA ASN A 230 22.24 2.09 -10.76
C ASN A 230 22.48 0.62 -10.38
N ALA A 231 23.48 0.36 -9.52
CA ALA A 231 23.89 -0.99 -9.13
C ALA A 231 22.76 -1.84 -8.48
N GLY A 232 21.87 -1.20 -7.71
CA GLY A 232 20.70 -1.86 -7.13
C GLY A 232 19.69 -2.35 -8.18
N SER A 233 19.48 -1.55 -9.24
CA SER A 233 18.62 -1.93 -10.36
C SER A 233 19.24 -3.05 -11.20
N ARG A 234 20.56 -3.05 -11.41
CA ARG A 234 21.25 -4.13 -12.17
C ARG A 234 21.02 -5.52 -11.55
N ARG A 235 21.07 -5.63 -10.21
CA ARG A 235 20.74 -6.89 -9.50
C ARG A 235 19.29 -7.31 -9.73
N LEU A 236 18.35 -6.38 -9.64
CA LEU A 236 16.93 -6.66 -9.84
C LEU A 236 16.59 -6.99 -11.29
N GLN A 237 17.22 -6.33 -12.26
CA GLN A 237 17.13 -6.65 -13.68
C GLN A 237 17.68 -8.05 -13.98
N HIS A 238 18.82 -8.41 -13.39
CA HIS A 238 19.36 -9.77 -13.50
C HIS A 238 18.40 -10.81 -12.93
N MET A 239 17.83 -10.56 -11.74
CA MET A 239 16.81 -11.45 -11.17
C MET A 239 15.55 -11.55 -12.04
N ALA A 240 15.07 -10.43 -12.58
CA ALA A 240 13.90 -10.41 -13.47
C ALA A 240 14.14 -11.19 -14.77
N LYS A 241 15.35 -11.09 -15.33
CA LYS A 241 15.78 -11.86 -16.51
C LYS A 241 15.80 -13.36 -16.22
N VAL A 242 16.40 -13.77 -15.10
CA VAL A 242 16.45 -15.18 -14.64
C VAL A 242 15.03 -15.72 -14.40
N LEU A 243 14.16 -14.97 -13.73
CA LEU A 243 12.76 -15.37 -13.50
C LEU A 243 11.96 -15.49 -14.80
N GLY A 244 12.23 -14.64 -15.78
CA GLY A 244 11.67 -14.76 -17.13
C GLY A 244 12.15 -16.04 -17.83
N GLU A 245 13.43 -16.38 -17.70
CA GLU A 245 14.05 -17.59 -18.25
C GLU A 245 13.51 -18.89 -17.64
N GLU A 246 13.34 -18.95 -16.32
CA GLU A 246 12.77 -20.13 -15.64
C GLU A 246 11.29 -20.37 -16.01
N ARG A 247 10.48 -19.29 -16.11
CA ARG A 247 9.08 -19.38 -16.55
C ARG A 247 8.96 -19.82 -18.02
N GLY A 248 9.89 -19.39 -18.88
CA GLY A 248 9.95 -19.84 -20.27
C GLY A 248 10.33 -21.32 -20.40
N ARG A 249 11.26 -21.80 -19.55
CA ARG A 249 11.69 -23.20 -19.54
C ARG A 249 10.58 -24.16 -19.09
N LYS A 250 9.81 -23.79 -18.05
CA LYS A 250 8.63 -24.56 -17.59
C LYS A 250 7.47 -24.60 -18.60
N ARG A 251 7.31 -23.56 -19.44
CA ARG A 251 6.31 -23.57 -20.51
C ARG A 251 6.71 -24.45 -21.69
N ARG A 252 7.99 -24.47 -22.07
CA ARG A 252 8.50 -25.35 -23.14
C ARG A 252 8.48 -26.82 -22.76
N SER A 253 8.69 -27.18 -21.50
CA SER A 253 8.60 -28.58 -21.06
C SER A 253 7.18 -29.16 -21.13
N ASN A 254 6.15 -28.32 -21.04
CA ASN A 254 4.74 -28.73 -21.13
C ASN A 254 4.20 -28.78 -22.58
N SER A 255 4.96 -28.33 -23.58
CA SER A 255 4.55 -28.36 -25.01
C SER A 255 5.23 -29.48 -25.81
N THR A 256 5.99 -30.36 -25.16
CA THR A 256 6.71 -31.50 -25.77
C THR A 256 6.18 -32.85 -25.27
N SER A 257 5.02 -32.86 -24.62
CA SER A 257 4.29 -34.05 -24.20
C SER A 257 2.92 -34.09 -24.87
N GLU A 258 2.93 -34.19 -26.19
CA GLU A 258 1.85 -34.73 -27.03
C GLU A 258 2.47 -35.65 -28.08
#